data_AF-A0A2A3XCY0-F1
#
_entry.id   AF-A0A2A3XCY0-F1
#
_cell.length_a   1.000
_cell.length_b   1.000
_cell.length_c   1.000
_cell.angle_alpha   90.00
_cell.angle_beta   90.00
_cell.angle_gamma   90.00
#
_symmetry.space_group_name_H-M   'P 1'
#
loop_
_entity.id
_entity.type
_entity.pdbx_description
1 polymer ?
#
loop_
_entity_poly.entity_id
_entity_poly.type
_entity_poly.pdbx_seq_one_letter_code
_entity_poly.pdbx_strand_id
1 'polypeptide(L)'
;MTSGQRGFTLVEVMVAMAIGTVIILGAGQLFLTTFQTFRAVDAVSRKQEALVFAVNTLTQAARKGNIANYTIAPDERRTDGGTRHYCVLQDERQHQPLVDLAQVDSAAECPALYEANADGVSTSVTLLVGDCRESTNATCDQFTLTVSERDRVAAFLEARS
;
A
#
# COMPACT_ATOMS: atom_id res chain seq x y z
N MET A 1 -33.04 -3.76 -62.04
CA MET A 1 -33.25 -3.35 -60.64
C MET A 1 -32.18 -2.32 -60.31
N THR A 2 -32.46 -1.03 -60.51
CA THR A 2 -31.51 0.05 -60.20
C THR A 2 -31.83 0.57 -58.79
N SER A 3 -30.99 0.17 -57.84
CA SER A 3 -31.02 0.66 -56.46
C SER A 3 -30.80 2.17 -56.44
N GLY A 4 -31.83 2.93 -56.06
CA GLY A 4 -31.76 4.38 -55.94
C GLY A 4 -30.69 4.80 -54.92
N GLN A 5 -29.68 5.52 -55.39
CA GLN A 5 -28.70 6.18 -54.53
C GLN A 5 -29.39 7.34 -53.81
N ARG A 6 -29.81 7.12 -52.56
CA ARG A 6 -30.30 8.18 -51.67
C ARG A 6 -29.08 8.88 -51.06
N GLY A 7 -28.78 10.09 -51.52
CA GLY A 7 -27.73 10.94 -50.96
C GLY A 7 -28.11 11.43 -49.56
N PHE A 8 -27.17 11.33 -48.62
CA PHE A 8 -27.31 11.82 -47.24
C PHE A 8 -27.53 13.32 -47.21
N THR A 9 -28.40 13.80 -46.32
CA THR A 9 -28.58 15.26 -46.14
C THR A 9 -27.43 15.83 -45.31
N LEU A 10 -27.06 17.09 -45.55
CA LEU A 10 -25.95 17.77 -44.85
C LEU A 10 -26.16 17.79 -43.31
N VAL A 11 -27.41 17.92 -42.88
CA VAL A 11 -27.80 17.87 -41.47
C VAL A 11 -27.59 16.48 -40.85
N GLU A 12 -27.84 15.42 -41.61
CA GLU A 12 -27.70 14.04 -41.14
C GLU A 12 -26.23 13.69 -40.87
N VAL A 13 -25.30 14.23 -41.68
CA VAL A 13 -23.85 14.10 -41.46
C VAL A 13 -23.39 14.90 -40.24
N MET A 14 -23.92 16.11 -40.04
CA MET A 14 -23.62 16.92 -38.85
C MET A 14 -24.05 16.23 -37.56
N VAL A 15 -25.25 15.64 -37.55
CA VAL A 15 -25.77 14.89 -36.40
C VAL A 15 -24.92 13.65 -36.15
N ALA A 16 -24.52 12.91 -37.20
CA ALA A 16 -23.65 11.75 -37.05
C ALA A 16 -22.29 12.11 -36.43
N MET A 17 -21.65 13.20 -36.86
CA MET A 17 -20.39 13.67 -36.28
C MET A 17 -20.56 14.19 -34.85
N ALA A 18 -21.67 14.89 -34.55
CA ALA A 18 -21.94 15.37 -33.21
C ALA A 18 -22.11 14.21 -32.22
N ILE A 19 -22.90 13.19 -32.59
CA ILE A 19 -23.10 11.98 -31.78
C ILE A 19 -21.78 11.23 -31.61
N GLY A 20 -21.00 11.06 -32.69
CA GLY A 20 -19.68 10.41 -32.62
C GLY A 20 -18.72 11.11 -31.66
N THR A 21 -18.69 12.45 -31.67
CA THR A 21 -17.83 13.24 -30.78
C THR A 21 -18.24 13.08 -29.30
N VAL A 22 -19.55 13.10 -29.02
CA VAL A 22 -20.07 12.92 -27.65
C VAL A 22 -19.72 11.53 -27.11
N ILE A 23 -19.86 10.48 -27.94
CA ILE A 23 -19.52 9.10 -27.55
C ILE A 23 -18.02 8.97 -27.28
N ILE A 24 -17.16 9.53 -28.13
CA ILE A 24 -15.69 9.47 -27.94
C ILE A 24 -15.26 10.20 -26.66
N LEU A 25 -15.87 11.36 -26.37
CA LEU A 25 -15.60 12.09 -25.13
C LEU A 25 -16.03 11.28 -23.89
N GLY A 26 -17.22 10.68 -23.93
CA GLY A 26 -17.71 9.82 -22.85
C GLY A 26 -16.83 8.57 -22.64
N ALA A 27 -16.46 7.89 -23.73
CA ALA A 27 -15.57 6.73 -23.68
C ALA A 27 -14.15 7.11 -23.21
N GLY A 28 -13.66 8.29 -23.60
CA GLY A 28 -12.37 8.82 -23.17
C GLY A 28 -12.30 8.97 -21.65
N GLN A 29 -13.34 9.54 -21.02
CA GLN A 29 -13.43 9.65 -19.56
C GLN A 29 -13.34 8.29 -18.88
N LEU A 30 -14.13 7.31 -19.34
CA LEU A 30 -14.10 5.95 -18.79
C LEU A 30 -12.72 5.29 -18.93
N PHE A 31 -12.05 5.50 -20.06
CA PHE A 31 -10.72 4.97 -20.32
C PHE A 31 -9.64 5.61 -19.44
N LEU A 32 -9.71 6.92 -19.22
CA LEU A 32 -8.86 7.67 -18.28
C LEU A 32 -9.06 7.19 -16.83
N THR A 33 -10.31 7.00 -16.40
CA THR A 33 -10.63 6.45 -15.07
C THR A 33 -10.07 5.04 -14.92
N THR A 34 -10.16 4.20 -15.95
CA THR A 34 -9.65 2.82 -15.93
C THR A 34 -8.14 2.77 -15.66
N PHE A 35 -7.34 3.64 -16.28
CA PHE A 35 -5.90 3.72 -15.99
C PHE A 35 -5.57 4.20 -14.58
N GLN A 36 -6.40 5.10 -14.02
CA GLN A 36 -6.26 5.54 -12.64
C GLN A 36 -6.58 4.39 -11.66
N THR A 37 -7.62 3.61 -11.94
CA THR A 37 -8.00 2.44 -11.15
C THR A 37 -6.91 1.37 -11.15
N PHE A 38 -6.29 1.07 -12.29
CA PHE A 38 -5.20 0.08 -12.34
C PHE A 38 -3.99 0.45 -11.47
N ARG A 39 -3.58 1.72 -11.49
CA ARG A 39 -2.47 2.20 -10.63
C ARG A 39 -2.82 2.15 -9.15
N ALA A 40 -4.08 2.41 -8.80
CA ALA A 40 -4.56 2.31 -7.42
C ALA A 40 -4.56 0.85 -6.93
N VAL A 41 -4.99 -0.10 -7.77
CA VAL A 41 -5.01 -1.53 -7.43
C VAL A 41 -3.61 -2.09 -7.23
N ASP A 42 -2.64 -1.73 -8.10
CA ASP A 42 -1.23 -2.17 -7.93
C ASP A 42 -0.60 -1.63 -6.64
N ALA A 43 -0.91 -0.38 -6.27
CA ALA A 43 -0.42 0.22 -5.03
C ALA A 43 -0.99 -0.50 -3.80
N VAL A 44 -2.27 -0.90 -3.83
CA VAL A 44 -2.91 -1.66 -2.74
C VAL A 44 -2.36 -3.09 -2.67
N SER A 45 -2.14 -3.75 -3.81
CA SER A 45 -1.64 -5.13 -3.84
C SER A 45 -0.26 -5.26 -3.20
N ARG A 46 0.66 -4.33 -3.48
CA ARG A 46 2.00 -4.32 -2.88
C ARG A 46 1.97 -4.10 -1.36
N LYS A 47 1.04 -3.29 -0.85
CA LYS A 47 0.84 -3.08 0.59
C LYS A 47 0.40 -4.37 1.29
N GLN A 48 -0.57 -5.08 0.70
CA GLN A 48 -1.07 -6.33 1.26
C GLN A 48 0.00 -7.43 1.26
N GLU A 49 0.80 -7.53 0.19
CA GLU A 49 1.90 -8.47 0.12
C GLU A 49 2.95 -8.22 1.22
N ALA A 50 3.36 -6.96 1.39
CA ALA A 50 4.32 -6.56 2.41
C ALA A 50 3.82 -6.87 3.83
N LEU A 51 2.56 -6.53 4.13
CA LEU A 51 1.95 -6.80 5.43
C LEU A 51 1.87 -8.31 5.72
N VAL A 52 1.34 -9.09 4.77
CA VAL A 52 1.18 -10.54 4.95
C VAL A 52 2.54 -11.20 5.14
N PHE A 53 3.54 -10.80 4.36
CA PHE A 53 4.90 -11.29 4.51
C PHE A 53 5.49 -10.95 5.88
N ALA A 54 5.36 -9.69 6.33
CA ALA A 54 5.87 -9.24 7.62
C ALA A 54 5.21 -9.98 8.79
N VAL A 55 3.88 -10.06 8.81
CA VAL A 55 3.13 -10.75 9.86
C VAL A 55 3.46 -12.23 9.90
N ASN A 56 3.55 -12.89 8.73
CA ASN A 56 3.91 -14.31 8.67
C ASN A 56 5.34 -14.55 9.19
N THR A 57 6.28 -13.70 8.80
CA THR A 57 7.68 -13.77 9.24
C THR A 57 7.78 -13.58 10.76
N LEU A 58 7.13 -12.53 11.30
CA LEU A 58 7.13 -12.23 12.72
C LEU A 58 6.40 -13.30 13.54
N THR A 59 5.28 -13.83 13.04
CA THR A 59 4.54 -14.92 13.71
C THR A 59 5.36 -16.20 13.75
N GLN A 60 6.02 -16.56 12.64
CA GLN A 60 6.91 -17.71 12.60
C GLN A 60 8.10 -17.50 13.55
N ALA A 61 8.61 -16.27 13.62
CA ALA A 61 9.71 -15.93 14.50
C ALA A 61 9.31 -15.97 15.98
N ALA A 62 8.11 -15.49 16.32
CA ALA A 62 7.54 -15.57 17.66
C ALA A 62 7.41 -17.03 18.12
N ARG A 63 6.92 -17.92 17.25
CA ARG A 63 6.81 -19.36 17.56
C ARG A 63 8.16 -20.02 17.81
N LYS A 64 9.19 -19.62 17.05
CA LYS A 64 10.58 -20.09 17.21
C LYS A 64 11.32 -19.42 18.37
N GLY A 65 10.77 -18.37 18.97
CA GLY A 65 11.41 -17.59 20.03
C GLY A 65 12.53 -16.66 19.53
N ASN A 66 12.54 -16.31 18.25
CA ASN A 66 13.56 -15.44 17.64
C ASN A 66 12.98 -14.15 17.05
N ILE A 67 11.77 -13.74 17.47
CA ILE A 67 11.16 -12.47 17.05
C ILE A 67 12.04 -11.26 17.38
N ALA A 68 12.80 -11.32 18.49
CA ALA A 68 13.74 -10.27 18.89
C ALA A 68 14.96 -10.11 17.95
N ASN A 69 15.12 -10.97 16.94
CA ASN A 69 16.14 -10.77 15.90
C ASN A 69 15.65 -9.89 14.76
N TYR A 70 14.38 -9.50 14.75
CA TYR A 70 13.82 -8.61 13.75
C TYR A 70 13.63 -7.23 14.36
N THR A 71 13.92 -6.20 13.57
CA THR A 71 13.70 -4.80 13.95
C THR A 71 13.13 -4.01 12.76
N ILE A 72 12.39 -2.94 13.05
CA ILE A 72 12.04 -1.94 12.03
C ILE A 72 13.15 -0.92 12.09
N ALA A 73 13.80 -0.70 10.95
CA ALA A 73 14.72 0.41 10.80
C ALA A 73 14.24 1.38 9.74
N PRO A 74 14.57 2.67 9.90
CA PRO A 74 14.44 3.63 8.82
C PRO A 74 15.50 3.34 7.75
N ASP A 75 15.09 3.35 6.49
CA ASP A 75 15.93 3.29 5.30
C ASP A 75 15.78 4.59 4.50
N GLU A 76 16.89 5.27 4.26
CA GLU A 76 16.94 6.54 3.55
C GLU A 76 17.33 6.33 2.09
N ARG A 77 16.41 6.67 1.18
CA ARG A 77 16.63 6.56 -0.26
C ARG A 77 16.70 7.93 -0.89
N ARG A 78 17.89 8.30 -1.36
CA ARG A 78 18.10 9.53 -2.13
C ARG A 78 17.45 9.38 -3.51
N THR A 79 16.56 10.31 -3.85
CA THR A 79 15.97 10.43 -5.19
C THR A 79 16.26 11.81 -5.77
N ASP A 80 16.09 11.97 -7.08
CA ASP A 80 16.31 13.24 -7.77
C ASP A 80 15.37 14.36 -7.24
N GLY A 81 14.23 13.98 -6.64
CA GLY A 81 13.27 14.89 -6.02
C GLY A 81 13.41 15.06 -4.50
N GLY A 82 14.46 14.53 -3.86
CA GLY A 82 14.69 14.61 -2.41
C GLY A 82 14.98 13.26 -1.74
N THR A 83 15.13 13.27 -0.41
CA THR A 83 15.29 12.04 0.39
C THR A 83 13.91 11.48 0.73
N ARG A 84 13.73 10.16 0.55
CA ARG A 84 12.54 9.44 1.01
C ARG A 84 12.91 8.52 2.15
N HIS A 85 12.12 8.53 3.21
CA HIS A 85 12.30 7.65 4.36
C HIS A 85 11.32 6.48 4.26
N TYR A 86 11.82 5.26 4.43
CA TYR A 86 11.04 4.03 4.43
C TYR A 86 11.22 3.31 5.75
N CYS A 87 10.16 2.79 6.33
CA CYS A 87 10.24 1.85 7.45
C CYS A 87 10.32 0.44 6.87
N VAL A 88 11.46 -0.22 7.08
CA VAL A 88 11.71 -1.56 6.55
C VAL A 88 11.81 -2.56 7.68
N LEU A 89 11.24 -3.74 7.47
CA LEU A 89 11.49 -4.88 8.33
C LEU A 89 12.85 -5.46 7.99
N GLN A 90 13.76 -5.48 8.95
CA GLN A 90 15.11 -6.02 8.77
C GLN A 90 15.45 -7.08 9.81
N ASP A 91 16.36 -7.98 9.43
CA ASP A 91 17.01 -8.90 10.37
C ASP A 91 18.16 -8.15 11.05
N GLU A 92 18.06 -7.94 12.37
CA GLU A 92 19.03 -7.22 13.19
C GLU A 92 20.40 -7.93 13.23
N ARG A 93 20.42 -9.26 13.08
CA ARG A 93 21.68 -10.03 13.06
C ARG A 93 22.45 -9.77 11.77
N GLN A 94 21.74 -9.68 10.66
CA GLN A 94 22.34 -9.63 9.32
C GLN A 94 22.31 -8.24 8.68
N HIS A 95 21.65 -7.26 9.31
CA HIS A 95 21.40 -5.92 8.76
C HIS A 95 20.81 -5.98 7.34
N GLN A 96 20.00 -7.01 7.08
CA GLN A 96 19.44 -7.26 5.76
C GLN A 96 17.97 -6.83 5.74
N PRO A 97 17.57 -5.91 4.85
CA PRO A 97 16.16 -5.55 4.68
C PRO A 97 15.43 -6.73 4.04
N LEU A 98 14.32 -7.15 4.66
CA LEU A 98 13.45 -8.19 4.12
C LEU A 98 12.28 -7.62 3.33
N VAL A 99 11.65 -6.55 3.83
CA VAL A 99 10.46 -5.96 3.19
C VAL A 99 10.27 -4.49 3.56
N ASP A 100 9.81 -3.70 2.58
CA ASP A 100 9.39 -2.32 2.79
C ASP A 100 7.94 -2.28 3.30
N LEU A 101 7.71 -1.66 4.45
CA LEU A 101 6.40 -1.61 5.08
C LEU A 101 5.68 -0.29 4.78
N ALA A 102 6.33 0.82 5.14
CA ALA A 102 5.75 2.14 5.01
C ALA A 102 6.76 3.18 4.49
N GLN A 103 6.23 4.24 3.89
CA GLN A 103 6.95 5.47 3.60
C GLN A 103 6.54 6.56 4.59
N VAL A 104 7.51 7.29 5.14
CA VAL A 104 7.33 8.31 6.18
C VAL A 104 8.07 9.61 5.81
N ASP A 105 7.76 10.71 6.47
CA ASP A 105 8.39 12.01 6.21
C ASP A 105 9.76 12.10 6.86
N SER A 106 9.95 11.46 8.02
CA SER A 106 11.22 11.37 8.74
C SER A 106 11.52 9.99 9.33
N ALA A 107 12.80 9.68 9.52
CA ALA A 107 13.25 8.42 10.14
C ALA A 107 12.70 8.19 11.56
N ALA A 108 12.29 9.24 12.28
CA ALA A 108 11.78 9.17 13.64
C ALA A 108 10.32 8.69 13.73
N GLU A 109 9.59 8.69 12.61
CA GLU A 109 8.20 8.24 12.55
C GLU A 109 8.08 6.71 12.44
N CYS A 110 9.19 5.99 12.24
CA CYS A 110 9.18 4.54 12.24
C CYS A 110 9.02 4.00 13.68
N PRO A 111 7.96 3.21 13.97
CA PRO A 111 7.74 2.66 15.30
C PRO A 111 8.78 1.58 15.62
N ALA A 112 9.07 1.41 16.91
CA ALA A 112 9.80 0.24 17.37
C ALA A 112 8.98 -1.03 17.11
N LEU A 113 9.64 -2.10 16.68
CA LEU A 113 8.93 -3.38 16.46
C LEU A 113 8.40 -3.99 17.73
N TYR A 114 9.02 -3.74 18.86
CA TYR A 114 8.57 -4.28 20.13
C TYR A 114 8.51 -3.15 21.14
N GLU A 115 7.39 -3.07 21.83
CA GLU A 115 7.24 -2.25 23.02
C GLU A 115 6.84 -3.17 24.16
N ALA A 116 7.63 -3.17 25.22
CA ALA A 116 7.31 -3.91 26.43
C ALA A 116 6.10 -3.23 27.08
N ASN A 117 4.99 -3.96 27.22
CA ASN A 117 3.84 -3.44 27.92
C ASN A 117 4.13 -3.36 29.42
N ALA A 118 3.50 -2.44 30.13
CA ALA A 118 3.72 -2.20 31.56
C ALA A 118 3.48 -3.45 32.42
N ASP A 119 2.66 -4.38 31.92
CA ASP A 119 2.34 -5.65 32.56
C ASP A 119 3.48 -6.69 32.53
N GLY A 120 4.53 -6.47 31.75
CA GLY A 120 5.71 -7.34 31.66
C GLY A 120 5.47 -8.75 31.08
N VAL A 121 4.23 -9.07 30.70
CA VAL A 121 3.79 -10.40 30.22
C VAL A 121 3.40 -10.38 28.73
N SER A 122 3.09 -9.20 28.19
CA SER A 122 2.68 -9.01 26.80
C SER A 122 3.58 -8.00 26.11
N THR A 123 4.00 -8.30 24.89
CA THR A 123 4.76 -7.39 24.03
C THR A 123 3.89 -6.97 22.87
N SER A 124 3.71 -5.66 22.67
CA SER A 124 3.03 -5.14 21.48
C SER A 124 4.03 -4.95 20.34
N VAL A 125 3.61 -5.33 19.14
CA VAL A 125 4.33 -5.16 17.89
C VAL A 125 3.52 -4.25 16.99
N THR A 126 4.09 -3.11 16.63
CA THR A 126 3.41 -2.10 15.82
C THR A 126 4.03 -2.04 14.43
N LEU A 127 3.20 -2.11 13.40
CA LEU A 127 3.59 -2.06 11.99
C LEU A 127 2.80 -0.95 11.30
N LEU A 128 3.49 -0.12 10.51
CA LEU A 128 2.88 0.83 9.60
C LEU A 128 2.94 0.24 8.20
N VAL A 129 1.86 0.34 7.41
CA VAL A 129 1.85 -0.11 6.02
C VAL A 129 1.28 0.97 5.10
N GLY A 130 2.03 1.28 4.04
CA GLY A 130 1.60 2.20 3.00
C GLY A 130 2.38 3.51 2.94
N ASP A 131 1.69 4.61 2.68
CA ASP A 131 2.32 5.95 2.61
C ASP A 131 1.75 6.77 3.77
N CYS A 132 2.58 6.94 4.78
CA CYS A 132 2.30 7.59 6.06
C CYS A 132 2.86 9.01 6.11
N ARG A 133 3.23 9.57 4.95
CA ARG A 133 3.62 10.97 4.85
C ARG A 133 2.42 11.87 5.00
N GLU A 134 2.48 12.79 5.95
CA GLU A 134 1.45 13.79 6.23
C GLU A 134 1.24 14.72 5.02
N SER A 135 2.29 14.94 4.23
CA SER A 135 2.25 15.77 3.02
C SER A 135 1.38 15.20 1.90
N THR A 136 1.12 13.89 1.90
CA THR A 136 0.30 13.24 0.90
C THR A 136 -0.88 12.65 1.62
N ASN A 137 -2.10 13.11 1.30
CA ASN A 137 -3.35 12.53 1.81
C ASN A 137 -3.51 11.08 1.28
N ALA A 138 -2.66 10.19 1.76
CA ALA A 138 -2.43 8.84 1.32
C ALA A 138 -2.86 7.87 2.42
N THR A 139 -3.01 6.60 2.05
CA THR A 139 -3.47 5.57 2.97
C THR A 139 -2.29 5.01 3.78
N CYS A 140 -2.34 5.26 5.08
CA CYS A 140 -1.44 4.72 6.10
C CYS A 140 -2.27 3.85 7.04
N ASP A 141 -2.00 2.55 7.04
CA ASP A 141 -2.66 1.62 7.95
C ASP A 141 -1.69 1.26 9.09
N GLN A 142 -2.13 1.45 10.34
CA GLN A 142 -1.39 1.01 11.52
C GLN A 142 -1.96 -0.30 12.05
N PHE A 143 -1.08 -1.28 12.25
CA PHE A 143 -1.41 -2.61 12.75
C PHE A 143 -0.66 -2.89 14.05
N THR A 144 -1.40 -3.27 15.10
CA THR A 144 -0.80 -3.66 16.38
C THR A 144 -1.10 -5.13 16.69
N LEU A 145 -0.05 -5.89 17.00
CA LEU A 145 -0.13 -7.28 17.41
C LEU A 145 0.31 -7.38 18.86
N THR A 146 -0.40 -8.13 19.69
CA THR A 146 0.07 -8.42 21.05
C THR A 146 0.54 -9.86 21.12
N VAL A 147 1.78 -10.05 21.54
CA VAL A 147 2.39 -11.36 21.76
C VAL A 147 2.43 -11.60 23.26
N SER A 148 1.72 -12.62 23.74
CA SER A 148 1.82 -13.06 25.14
C SER A 148 2.88 -14.15 25.26
N GLU A 149 3.77 -14.01 26.25
CA GLU A 149 4.81 -15.00 26.56
C GLU A 149 4.24 -16.37 26.94
N ARG A 150 3.01 -16.42 27.45
CA ARG A 150 2.38 -17.67 27.93
C ARG A 150 1.90 -18.57 26.79
N ASP A 151 1.30 -17.98 25.76
CA ASP A 151 0.67 -18.74 24.69
C ASP A 151 1.51 -18.75 23.40
N ARG A 152 2.51 -17.88 23.25
CA ARG A 152 3.26 -17.67 21.99
C ARG A 152 2.34 -17.45 20.77
N VAL A 153 1.11 -17.00 21.01
CA VAL A 153 0.13 -16.65 19.98
C VAL A 153 0.11 -15.13 19.87
N ALA A 154 0.24 -14.62 18.65
CA ALA A 154 0.01 -13.22 18.36
C ALA A 154 -1.51 -12.99 18.24
N ALA A 155 -2.09 -12.23 19.16
CA ALA A 155 -3.46 -11.73 19.03
C ALA A 155 -3.40 -10.41 18.26
N PHE A 156 -4.03 -10.38 17.07
CA PHE A 156 -4.14 -9.17 16.26
C PHE A 156 -5.16 -8.23 16.91
N LEU A 157 -4.71 -7.05 17.33
CA LEU A 157 -5.56 -6.04 17.95
C LEU A 157 -5.48 -4.77 17.11
N GLU A 158 -6.52 -4.62 16.28
CA GLU A 158 -6.93 -3.37 15.63
C GLU A 158 -6.06 -2.90 14.44
N ALA A 159 -6.76 -2.63 13.33
CA ALA A 159 -6.26 -1.87 12.20
C ALA A 159 -6.87 -0.48 12.31
N ARG A 160 -6.04 0.56 12.47
CA ARG A 160 -6.51 1.95 12.46
C ARG A 160 -6.08 2.60 11.15
N SER A 161 -7.08 3.00 10.36
CA SER A 161 -6.96 3.69 9.07
C SER A 161 -7.07 5.20 9.21
#